data_AF-A0A2I1FTM8-F1
#
_entry.id   AF-A0A2I1FTM8-F1
#
_cell.length_a   1.000
_cell.length_b   1.000
_cell.length_c   1.000
_cell.angle_alpha   90.00
_cell.angle_beta   90.00
_cell.angle_gamma   90.00
#
_symmetry.space_group_name_H-M   'P 1'
#
loop_
_entity.id
_entity.type
_entity.pdbx_description
1 polymer ?
#
loop_
_entity_poly.entity_id
_entity_poly.type
_entity_poly.pdbx_seq_one_letter_code
_entity_poly.pdbx_strand_id
1 'polypeptide(L)'
;MKTSFINLIINLISKLKNGTNNAPRRQNAWILYRRDKSMNKEFEGLTTAIVSLKIREMWEKETWEVKELFSALSRLAEKRHIEQYGKNYRYQPVHMKKSKPNQQNKRNKRK
;
A
#
# COMPACT_ATOMS: atom_id res chain seq x y z
N MET A 1 -25.34 4.55 -11.61
CA MET A 1 -24.25 5.35 -11.02
C MET A 1 -23.43 4.60 -9.95
N LYS A 2 -23.13 3.30 -10.08
CA LYS A 2 -22.35 2.53 -9.07
C LYS A 2 -21.00 1.98 -9.59
N THR A 3 -20.79 2.01 -10.90
CA THR A 3 -19.59 1.47 -11.57
C THR A 3 -18.40 2.42 -11.56
N SER A 4 -18.62 3.74 -11.46
CA SER A 4 -17.54 4.74 -11.56
C SER A 4 -16.62 4.81 -10.35
N PHE A 5 -17.10 4.55 -9.13
CA PHE A 5 -16.27 4.62 -7.90
C PHE A 5 -15.35 3.40 -7.75
N ILE A 6 -15.86 2.20 -8.08
CA ILE A 6 -15.06 0.97 -8.10
C ILE A 6 -13.98 1.07 -9.19
N ASN A 7 -14.32 1.59 -10.38
CA ASN A 7 -13.35 1.81 -11.46
C ASN A 7 -12.30 2.87 -11.13
N LEU A 8 -12.63 3.88 -10.32
CA LEU A 8 -11.67 4.88 -9.82
C LEU A 8 -10.67 4.26 -8.84
N ILE A 9 -11.14 3.44 -7.89
CA ILE A 9 -10.28 2.68 -6.98
C ILE A 9 -9.40 1.70 -7.76
N ILE A 10 -9.95 1.01 -8.77
CA ILE A 10 -9.22 0.06 -9.63
C ILE A 10 -8.16 0.74 -10.49
N ASN A 11 -8.46 1.88 -11.14
CA ASN A 11 -7.48 2.62 -11.95
C ASN A 11 -6.33 3.22 -11.13
N LEU A 12 -6.52 3.43 -9.82
CA LEU A 12 -5.46 3.81 -8.89
C LEU A 12 -4.57 2.62 -8.46
N ILE A 13 -4.98 1.37 -8.68
CA ILE A 13 -4.20 0.16 -8.36
C ILE A 13 -3.14 -0.13 -9.44
N SER A 14 -3.37 0.31 -10.67
CA SER A 14 -2.63 -0.09 -11.88
C SER A 14 -1.55 0.90 -12.34
N LYS A 15 -1.42 2.09 -11.74
CA LYS A 15 -0.36 3.03 -12.15
C LYS A 15 1.02 2.49 -11.76
N LEU A 16 1.72 1.98 -12.77
CA LEU A 16 3.17 1.75 -12.76
C LEU A 16 3.84 2.98 -12.14
N LYS A 17 4.62 2.77 -11.08
CA LYS A 17 5.50 3.82 -10.57
C LYS A 17 6.47 4.15 -11.70
N ASN A 18 6.46 5.39 -12.17
CA ASN A 18 7.29 5.90 -13.26
C ASN A 18 8.71 5.28 -13.21
N GLY A 19 9.04 4.43 -14.18
CA GLY A 19 10.40 3.92 -14.39
C GLY A 19 10.67 2.43 -14.14
N THR A 20 9.69 1.62 -13.67
CA THR A 20 9.87 0.16 -13.60
C THR A 20 8.78 -0.57 -14.38
N ASN A 21 9.15 -1.35 -15.40
CA ASN A 21 8.24 -2.22 -16.18
C ASN A 21 7.64 -3.39 -15.36
N ASN A 22 7.80 -3.39 -14.04
CA ASN A 22 7.35 -4.46 -13.16
C ASN A 22 5.93 -4.18 -12.68
N ALA A 23 5.04 -5.15 -12.90
CA ALA A 23 3.67 -5.10 -12.42
C ALA A 23 3.62 -5.03 -10.87
N PRO A 24 2.80 -4.11 -10.31
CA PRO A 24 2.69 -3.92 -8.87
C PRO A 24 2.13 -5.16 -8.17
N ARG A 25 2.39 -5.26 -6.86
CA ARG A 25 1.82 -6.33 -6.02
C ARG A 25 0.30 -6.19 -5.92
N ARG A 26 -0.38 -7.33 -5.77
CA ARG A 26 -1.78 -7.40 -5.33
C ARG A 26 -1.96 -6.59 -4.04
N GLN A 27 -3.05 -5.83 -3.96
CA GLN A 27 -3.34 -4.99 -2.81
C GLN A 27 -4.16 -5.79 -1.79
N ASN A 28 -3.69 -5.89 -0.55
CA ASN A 28 -4.45 -6.51 0.53
C ASN A 28 -5.41 -5.49 1.19
N ALA A 29 -6.26 -5.99 2.11
CA ALA A 29 -7.27 -5.19 2.80
C ALA A 29 -6.68 -3.95 3.50
N TRP A 30 -5.58 -4.13 4.23
CA TRP A 30 -4.92 -3.04 4.94
C TRP A 30 -4.42 -1.93 4.02
N ILE A 31 -3.81 -2.27 2.88
CA ILE A 31 -3.32 -1.27 1.92
C ILE A 31 -4.49 -0.48 1.31
N LEU A 32 -5.61 -1.14 1.02
CA LEU A 32 -6.81 -0.49 0.54
C LEU A 32 -7.40 0.46 1.59
N TYR A 33 -7.53 0.00 2.83
CA TYR A 33 -7.99 0.81 3.96
C TYR A 33 -7.09 2.02 4.19
N ARG A 34 -5.77 1.83 4.23
CA ARG A 34 -4.82 2.92 4.44
C ARG A 34 -4.91 3.96 3.34
N ARG A 35 -5.06 3.54 2.09
CA ARG A 35 -5.21 4.46 0.97
C ARG A 35 -6.48 5.30 1.13
N ASP A 36 -7.61 4.66 1.43
CA ASP A 36 -8.90 5.33 1.69
C ASP A 36 -8.77 6.37 2.80
N LYS A 37 -8.30 5.97 3.99
CA LYS A 37 -8.19 6.86 5.14
C LYS A 37 -7.17 7.99 4.94
N SER A 38 -6.05 7.73 4.25
CA SER A 38 -5.03 8.76 4.01
C SER A 38 -5.48 9.92 3.12
N MET A 39 -6.63 9.79 2.43
CA MET A 39 -7.21 10.88 1.64
C MET A 39 -7.95 11.92 2.51
N ASN A 40 -8.14 11.64 3.81
CA ASN A 40 -8.78 12.59 4.70
C ASN A 40 -7.87 13.82 4.93
N LYS A 41 -8.47 15.02 4.96
CA LYS A 41 -7.78 16.30 5.17
C LYS A 41 -7.03 16.36 6.51
N GLU A 42 -7.43 15.58 7.50
CA GLU A 42 -6.73 15.47 8.79
C GLU A 42 -5.26 14.99 8.66
N PHE A 43 -4.92 14.36 7.54
CA PHE A 43 -3.57 13.86 7.25
C PHE A 43 -2.78 14.78 6.30
N GLU A 44 -3.37 15.88 5.85
CA GLU A 44 -2.70 16.83 4.95
C GLU A 44 -1.50 17.49 5.67
N GLY A 45 -0.38 17.61 4.97
CA GLY A 45 0.87 18.14 5.53
C GLY A 45 1.63 17.21 6.49
N LEU A 46 1.05 16.08 6.90
CA LEU A 46 1.73 15.10 7.75
C LEU A 46 2.66 14.20 6.94
N THR A 47 3.73 13.73 7.58
CA THR A 47 4.64 12.76 6.95
C THR A 47 3.95 11.40 6.79
N THR A 48 4.31 10.67 5.73
CA THR A 48 3.74 9.35 5.44
C THR A 48 3.95 8.34 6.58
N ALA A 49 5.02 8.49 7.37
CA ALA A 49 5.30 7.69 8.55
C ALA A 49 4.25 7.93 9.65
N ILE A 50 3.99 9.20 9.99
CA ILE A 50 3.00 9.59 11.00
C ILE A 50 1.60 9.16 10.56
N VAL A 51 1.24 9.40 9.30
CA VAL A 51 -0.05 8.98 8.73
C VAL A 51 -0.23 7.47 8.86
N SER A 52 0.81 6.68 8.58
CA SER A 52 0.72 5.21 8.68
C SER A 52 0.54 4.72 10.11
N LEU A 53 1.18 5.37 11.09
CA LEU A 53 1.02 5.04 12.50
C LEU A 53 -0.41 5.33 12.97
N LYS A 54 -0.93 6.54 12.70
CA LYS A 54 -2.30 6.91 13.08
C LYS A 54 -3.35 5.99 12.47
N ILE A 55 -3.26 5.74 11.16
CA ILE A 55 -4.22 4.86 10.47
C ILE A 55 -4.13 3.42 11.00
N ARG A 56 -2.94 2.96 11.42
CA ARG A 56 -2.78 1.61 12.02
C ARG A 56 -3.59 1.51 13.31
N GLU A 57 -3.50 2.51 14.18
CA GLU A 57 -4.31 2.58 15.41
C GLU A 57 -5.82 2.61 15.11
N MET A 58 -6.23 3.32 14.06
CA MET A 58 -7.62 3.33 13.61
C MET A 58 -8.08 1.93 13.17
N TRP A 59 -7.27 1.24 12.36
CA TRP A 59 -7.61 -0.12 11.89
C TRP A 59 -7.72 -1.12 13.03
N GLU A 60 -6.89 -1.02 14.07
CA GLU A 60 -6.98 -1.90 15.23
C GLU A 60 -8.34 -1.74 15.93
N LYS A 61 -8.82 -0.49 16.09
CA LYS A 61 -10.08 -0.13 16.74
C LYS A 61 -11.33 -0.30 15.87
N GLU A 62 -11.14 -0.51 14.58
CA GLU A 62 -12.22 -0.61 13.60
C GLU A 62 -13.08 -1.87 13.80
N THR A 63 -14.35 -1.75 13.46
CA THR A 63 -15.36 -2.82 13.57
C THR A 63 -15.03 -4.02 12.67
N TRP A 64 -15.60 -5.18 13.01
CA TRP A 64 -15.47 -6.39 12.20
C TRP A 64 -16.03 -6.17 10.79
N GLU A 65 -17.16 -5.49 10.66
CA GLU A 65 -17.87 -5.25 9.42
C GLU A 65 -17.03 -4.45 8.43
N VAL A 66 -16.35 -3.40 8.92
CA VAL A 66 -15.46 -2.61 8.07
C VAL A 66 -14.22 -3.43 7.68
N LYS A 67 -13.65 -4.21 8.60
CA LYS A 67 -12.54 -5.12 8.27
C LYS A 67 -12.95 -6.14 7.20
N GLU A 68 -14.16 -6.69 7.28
CA GLU A 68 -14.67 -7.63 6.27
C GLU A 68 -15.00 -6.93 4.94
N LEU A 69 -15.47 -5.68 4.95
CA LEU A 69 -15.61 -4.89 3.73
C LEU A 69 -14.28 -4.77 2.98
N PHE A 70 -13.21 -4.38 3.67
CA PHE A 70 -11.88 -4.26 3.03
C PHE A 70 -11.27 -5.62 2.67
N SER A 71 -11.61 -6.67 3.42
CA SER A 71 -11.31 -8.06 3.05
C SER A 71 -11.97 -8.44 1.71
N ALA A 72 -13.26 -8.18 1.55
CA ALA A 72 -13.99 -8.40 0.29
C ALA A 72 -13.42 -7.57 -0.86
N LEU A 73 -13.08 -6.31 -0.62
CA LEU A 73 -12.40 -5.46 -1.61
C LEU A 73 -11.04 -6.03 -2.02
N SER A 74 -10.29 -6.62 -1.09
CA SER A 74 -9.01 -7.26 -1.41
C SER A 74 -9.15 -8.50 -2.28
N ARG A 75 -10.19 -9.32 -2.05
CA ARG A 75 -10.54 -10.46 -2.92
C ARG A 75 -10.90 -9.98 -4.33
N LEU A 76 -11.65 -8.89 -4.44
CA LEU A 76 -11.99 -8.28 -5.74
C LEU A 76 -10.75 -7.72 -6.44
N ALA A 77 -9.87 -7.04 -5.70
CA ALA A 77 -8.61 -6.52 -6.23
C ALA A 77 -7.69 -7.66 -6.72
N GLU A 78 -7.65 -8.79 -6.02
CA GLU A 78 -6.94 -9.98 -6.47
C GLU A 78 -7.50 -10.54 -7.78
N LYS A 79 -8.83 -10.70 -7.88
CA LYS A 79 -9.47 -11.17 -9.11
C LYS A 79 -9.11 -10.27 -10.30
N ARG A 80 -9.21 -8.95 -10.12
CA ARG A 80 -8.82 -7.96 -11.14
C ARG A 80 -7.34 -8.03 -11.50
N HIS A 81 -6.46 -8.21 -10.51
CA HIS A 81 -5.03 -8.35 -10.75
C HIS A 81 -4.71 -9.60 -11.57
N ILE A 82 -5.40 -10.72 -11.31
CA ILE A 82 -5.28 -11.95 -12.09
C ILE A 82 -5.80 -11.75 -13.52
N GLU A 83 -6.93 -11.06 -13.71
CA GLU A 83 -7.45 -10.70 -15.03
C GLU A 83 -6.45 -9.86 -15.83
N GLN A 84 -5.75 -8.93 -15.16
CA GLN A 84 -4.84 -7.99 -15.81
C GLN A 84 -3.43 -8.53 -16.07
N TYR A 85 -2.85 -9.26 -15.10
CA TYR A 85 -1.44 -9.71 -15.13
C TYR A 85 -1.28 -11.22 -15.28
N GLY A 86 -2.39 -11.96 -15.30
CA GLY A 86 -2.42 -13.42 -15.43
C GLY A 86 -2.28 -14.17 -14.11
N LYS A 87 -2.78 -15.40 -14.09
CA LYS A 87 -2.71 -16.31 -12.93
C LYS A 87 -1.25 -16.65 -12.53
N ASN A 88 -0.34 -16.65 -13.50
CA ASN A 88 1.07 -16.98 -13.33
C ASN A 88 1.92 -15.80 -12.82
N TYR A 89 1.30 -14.65 -12.50
CA TYR A 89 2.01 -13.52 -11.90
C TYR A 89 2.75 -13.96 -10.62
N ARG A 90 4.05 -13.62 -10.55
CA ARG A 90 4.88 -13.79 -9.36
C ARG A 90 5.63 -12.50 -9.07
N TYR A 91 5.50 -12.02 -7.84
CA TYR A 91 6.26 -10.85 -7.40
C TYR A 91 7.76 -11.16 -7.33
N GLN A 92 8.58 -10.30 -7.95
CA GLN A 92 10.03 -10.40 -7.94
C GLN A 92 10.62 -9.22 -7.15
N PRO A 93 11.17 -9.45 -5.93
CA PRO A 93 11.81 -8.39 -5.16
C PRO A 93 13.14 -7.96 -5.80
N VAL A 94 13.25 -6.67 -6.13
CA VAL A 94 14.52 -6.07 -6.52
C VAL A 94 15.41 -5.99 -5.28
N HIS A 95 16.49 -6.78 -5.25
CA HIS A 95 17.49 -6.71 -4.19
C HIS A 95 18.41 -5.52 -4.46
N MET A 96 18.18 -4.40 -3.78
CA MET A 96 19.14 -3.30 -3.81
C MET A 96 20.41 -3.73 -3.05
N LYS A 97 21.58 -3.61 -3.68
CA LYS A 97 22.87 -3.85 -3.01
C LYS A 97 22.94 -2.94 -1.78
N LYS A 98 23.18 -3.52 -0.59
CA LYS A 98 23.32 -2.74 0.65
C LYS A 98 24.44 -1.72 0.46
N SER A 99 24.12 -0.43 0.46
CA SER A 99 25.12 0.63 0.57
C SER A 99 25.88 0.43 1.89
N LYS A 100 27.21 0.35 1.82
CA LYS A 100 28.06 0.20 3.01
C LYS A 100 27.70 1.28 4.04
N PRO A 101 27.51 0.95 5.33
CA PRO A 101 27.18 1.94 6.33
C PRO A 101 28.29 2.99 6.42
N ASN A 102 27.89 4.27 6.37
CA ASN A 102 28.82 5.39 6.47
C ASN A 102 29.53 5.35 7.85
N GLN A 103 30.85 5.17 7.86
CA GLN A 103 31.62 4.87 9.08
C GLN A 103 31.59 5.99 10.14
N GLN A 104 31.17 7.21 9.77
CA GLN A 104 31.11 8.35 10.68
C GLN A 104 30.14 8.16 11.86
N ASN A 105 29.02 7.44 11.70
CA ASN A 105 28.04 7.26 12.79
C ASN A 105 28.47 6.26 13.89
N LYS A 106 29.57 5.50 13.72
CA LYS A 106 30.08 4.61 14.77
C LYS A 106 30.94 5.32 15.82
N ARG A 107 31.54 6.47 15.51
CA ARG A 107 32.41 7.21 16.44
C ARG A 107 31.62 7.97 17.52
N ASN A 108 30.40 8.43 17.22
CA ASN A 108 29.60 9.25 18.15
C ASN A 108 28.84 8.44 19.22
N LYS A 109 28.94 7.10 19.22
CA LYS A 109 28.25 6.22 20.17
C LYS A 109 29.15 5.68 21.29
N ARG A 110 30.40 6.17 21.38
CA ARG A 110 31.42 5.74 22.34
C ARG A 110 32.00 6.90 23.18
N LYS A 111 31.31 8.04 23.23
CA LYS A 111 31.65 9.15 24.14
C LYS A 111 30.49 9.36 25.09
#